data_AF-A0A4Q3J6V7-F1
#
_entry.id   AF-A0A4Q3J6V7-F1
#
_cell.length_a   1.000
_cell.length_b   1.000
_cell.length_c   1.000
_cell.angle_alpha   90.00
_cell.angle_beta   90.00
_cell.angle_gamma   90.00
#
_symmetry.space_group_name_H-M   'P 1'
#
loop_
_entity.id
_entity.type
_entity.pdbx_description
1 polymer ?
#
loop_
_entity_poly.entity_id
_entity_poly.type
_entity_poly.pdbx_seq_one_letter_code
_entity_poly.pdbx_strand_id
1 'polypeptide(L)'
;MRASIGAMETNVRAGVTTTGGPSRRALVAGALGALVASACCRERSDDGTAPQATSLPPLTLKESTPDLLLTYLDERGDHHTATRVADVPACCRNPVRVVVTTRDEGSSTPLLYVADLTQARADGTFAVASMPRARWEALAGEKRSPGA
;
A
#
# COMPACT_ATOMS: atom_id res chain seq x y z
N MET A 1 18.17 16.29 -57.90
CA MET A 1 18.22 17.11 -56.67
C MET A 1 18.76 16.22 -55.55
N ARG A 2 20.08 16.24 -55.29
CA ARG A 2 20.76 16.79 -54.08
C ARG A 2 20.18 16.20 -52.78
N ALA A 3 20.75 15.16 -52.16
CA ALA A 3 22.05 15.00 -51.47
C ALA A 3 22.15 15.74 -50.11
N SER A 4 22.71 15.00 -49.12
CA SER A 4 23.36 15.39 -47.84
C SER A 4 22.71 14.66 -46.63
N ILE A 5 23.31 13.64 -45.99
CA ILE A 5 24.62 13.52 -45.29
C ILE A 5 24.68 14.43 -44.04
N GLY A 6 24.91 13.83 -42.86
CA GLY A 6 25.72 14.49 -41.82
C GLY A 6 25.39 14.20 -40.35
N ALA A 7 26.37 13.62 -39.66
CA ALA A 7 26.70 13.70 -38.23
C ALA A 7 25.74 12.96 -37.24
N MET A 8 26.12 11.90 -36.51
CA MET A 8 27.41 11.54 -35.91
C MET A 8 28.00 12.69 -35.08
N GLU A 9 27.61 12.78 -33.81
CA GLU A 9 28.46 13.35 -32.76
C GLU A 9 28.45 12.44 -31.52
N THR A 10 29.43 11.55 -31.50
CA THR A 10 30.06 11.02 -30.30
C THR A 10 30.71 12.19 -29.56
N ASN A 11 30.36 12.42 -28.30
CA ASN A 11 31.21 13.24 -27.43
C ASN A 11 31.55 12.49 -26.14
N VAL A 12 32.68 11.80 -26.21
CA VAL A 12 33.52 11.44 -25.09
C VAL A 12 34.13 12.73 -24.54
N ARG A 13 33.89 13.03 -23.27
CA ARG A 13 34.84 13.82 -22.49
C ARG A 13 35.09 13.17 -21.13
N ALA A 14 36.32 12.67 -21.03
CA ALA A 14 37.00 12.31 -19.81
C ALA A 14 37.02 13.48 -18.81
N GLY A 15 36.89 13.14 -17.54
CA GLY A 15 37.10 14.04 -16.40
C GLY A 15 37.60 13.22 -15.22
N VAL A 16 38.93 13.15 -15.12
CA VAL A 16 39.72 12.41 -14.16
C VAL A 16 39.66 13.04 -12.75
N THR A 17 39.78 12.17 -11.74
CA THR A 17 40.05 12.32 -10.30
C THR A 17 40.55 13.66 -9.74
N THR A 18 40.15 14.00 -8.51
CA THR A 18 41.09 14.30 -7.40
C THR A 18 40.41 14.57 -6.05
N THR A 19 40.91 13.88 -5.03
CA THR A 19 40.66 14.01 -3.60
C THR A 19 41.51 15.13 -2.98
N GLY A 20 40.98 15.83 -1.96
CA GLY A 20 41.75 16.65 -1.00
C GLY A 20 41.19 18.07 -0.88
N GLY A 21 41.03 18.70 0.28
CA GLY A 21 41.34 18.44 1.68
C GLY A 21 40.89 19.71 2.46
N PRO A 22 40.85 19.70 3.80
CA PRO A 22 40.21 20.75 4.61
C PRO A 22 41.18 21.90 4.92
N SER A 23 40.69 23.14 4.99
CA SER A 23 41.16 24.24 5.88
C SER A 23 40.83 25.62 5.33
N ARG A 24 39.94 26.37 5.99
CA ARG A 24 40.01 27.84 6.17
C ARG A 24 39.27 28.16 7.48
N ARG A 25 39.97 28.22 8.62
CA ARG A 25 40.49 29.43 9.25
C ARG A 25 39.47 30.58 9.30
N ALA A 26 39.06 30.82 10.54
CA ALA A 26 38.20 31.85 11.10
C ALA A 26 38.37 33.26 10.53
N LEU A 27 37.25 33.99 10.47
CA LEU A 27 37.19 35.40 10.80
C LEU A 27 35.88 35.68 11.52
N VAL A 28 36.03 36.25 12.72
CA VAL A 28 35.03 36.60 13.72
C VAL A 28 34.47 37.99 13.41
N ALA A 29 33.15 38.16 13.41
CA ALA A 29 32.51 39.47 13.59
C ALA A 29 31.07 39.34 14.13
N GLY A 30 30.86 39.81 15.37
CA GLY A 30 29.78 40.75 15.71
C GLY A 30 28.34 40.26 15.84
N ALA A 31 28.03 39.66 16.99
CA ALA A 31 26.82 39.78 17.84
C ALA A 31 25.41 40.16 17.30
N LEU A 32 24.45 39.40 17.84
CA LEU A 32 23.04 39.70 18.16
C LEU A 32 21.97 39.28 17.12
N GLY A 33 21.43 38.08 17.29
CA GLY A 33 20.23 37.64 16.57
C GLY A 33 19.78 36.22 16.90
N ALA A 34 18.92 36.10 17.92
CA ALA A 34 17.86 35.11 18.12
C ALA A 34 18.14 33.58 18.04
N LEU A 35 17.70 32.88 19.08
CA LEU A 35 17.49 31.44 19.14
C LEU A 35 16.76 30.91 17.88
N VAL A 36 17.39 29.97 17.16
CA VAL A 36 16.68 28.80 16.61
C VAL A 36 17.61 27.59 16.73
N ALA A 37 17.37 26.79 17.77
CA ALA A 37 17.81 25.41 17.81
C ALA A 37 17.03 24.61 16.75
N SER A 38 17.72 24.16 15.71
CA SER A 38 17.31 23.06 14.83
C SER A 38 18.59 22.58 14.15
N ALA A 39 19.44 21.81 14.83
CA ALA A 39 19.26 20.36 14.92
C ALA A 39 18.65 19.82 13.62
N CYS A 40 19.38 19.97 12.50
CA CYS A 40 19.15 19.14 11.32
C CYS A 40 19.05 17.70 11.80
N CYS A 41 17.83 17.19 11.72
CA CYS A 41 17.43 15.90 12.22
C CYS A 41 18.23 14.84 11.49
N ARG A 42 19.31 14.44 12.16
CA ARG A 42 19.80 13.07 12.31
C ARG A 42 18.83 12.08 11.67
N GLU A 43 19.25 11.61 10.51
CA GLU A 43 18.72 10.43 9.83
C GLU A 43 18.62 9.31 10.87
N ARG A 44 17.40 9.04 11.33
CA ARG A 44 17.11 7.90 12.19
C ARG A 44 16.78 6.77 11.23
N SER A 45 17.81 6.02 10.85
CA SER A 45 17.62 4.60 10.56
C SER A 45 16.98 3.98 11.79
N ASP A 46 15.68 3.78 11.72
CA ASP A 46 14.95 2.93 12.63
C ASP A 46 15.07 1.51 12.09
N ASP A 47 16.19 0.86 12.42
CA ASP A 47 16.37 -0.59 12.25
C ASP A 47 15.61 -1.29 13.39
N GLY A 48 14.29 -1.14 13.34
CA GLY A 48 13.31 -1.76 14.20
C GLY A 48 12.41 -2.64 13.35
N THR A 49 12.99 -3.61 12.65
CA THR A 49 12.22 -4.64 11.93
C THR A 49 11.55 -5.56 12.96
N ALA A 50 10.52 -5.05 13.63
CA ALA A 50 9.39 -5.90 13.98
C ALA A 50 8.83 -6.40 12.64
N PRO A 51 8.57 -7.71 12.48
CA PRO A 51 7.92 -8.18 11.27
C PRO A 51 6.60 -7.45 11.14
N GLN A 52 6.49 -6.50 10.20
CA GLN A 52 5.20 -6.04 9.74
C GLN A 52 4.50 -7.30 9.28
N ALA A 53 3.50 -7.75 10.04
CA ALA A 53 2.79 -8.99 9.78
C ALA A 53 2.34 -8.96 8.33
N THR A 54 3.08 -9.65 7.46
CA THR A 54 2.92 -9.57 6.01
C THR A 54 1.65 -10.30 5.59
N SER A 55 1.14 -11.14 6.49
CA SER A 55 -0.11 -11.86 6.35
C SER A 55 -0.82 -11.91 7.69
N LEU A 56 -2.14 -11.79 7.65
CA LEU A 56 -2.98 -12.17 8.77
C LEU A 56 -2.96 -13.71 8.92
N PRO A 57 -3.27 -14.24 10.12
CA PRO A 57 -3.44 -15.67 10.34
C PRO A 57 -4.41 -16.27 9.31
N PRO A 58 -4.21 -17.50 8.85
CA PRO A 58 -5.11 -18.10 7.87
C PRO A 58 -6.54 -18.19 8.41
N LEU A 59 -7.51 -17.67 7.65
CA LEU A 59 -8.94 -17.72 7.98
C LEU A 59 -9.64 -18.73 7.08
N THR A 60 -10.25 -19.73 7.69
CA THR A 60 -11.13 -20.69 7.00
C THR A 60 -12.55 -20.15 6.98
N LEU A 61 -13.01 -19.69 5.82
CA LEU A 61 -14.38 -19.22 5.62
C LEU A 61 -15.23 -20.31 4.95
N LYS A 62 -16.37 -20.65 5.56
CA LYS A 62 -17.40 -21.54 5.02
C LYS A 62 -18.73 -20.80 4.98
N GLU A 63 -19.70 -21.35 4.24
CA GLU A 63 -21.05 -20.77 4.20
C GLU A 63 -21.73 -20.77 5.58
N SER A 64 -21.49 -21.81 6.39
CA SER A 64 -22.05 -21.97 7.74
C SER A 64 -21.19 -21.30 8.83
N THR A 65 -20.14 -20.55 8.49
CA THR A 65 -19.32 -19.87 9.50
C THR A 65 -20.18 -18.80 10.20
N PRO A 66 -20.36 -18.88 11.53
CA PRO A 66 -21.13 -17.88 12.28
C PRO A 66 -20.30 -16.60 12.50
N ASP A 67 -20.94 -15.58 13.06
CA ASP A 67 -20.27 -14.37 13.56
C ASP A 67 -19.51 -13.60 12.46
N LEU A 68 -20.08 -13.55 11.26
CA LEU A 68 -19.49 -12.84 10.12
C LEU A 68 -20.08 -11.45 9.95
N LEU A 69 -19.20 -10.49 9.69
CA LEU A 69 -19.52 -9.21 9.09
C LEU A 69 -18.80 -9.13 7.74
N LEU A 70 -19.55 -9.40 6.68
CA LEU A 70 -19.11 -9.31 5.30
C LEU A 70 -19.35 -7.88 4.81
N THR A 71 -18.37 -7.29 4.13
CA THR A 71 -18.53 -5.98 3.46
C THR A 71 -18.17 -6.13 1.99
N TYR A 72 -19.09 -5.83 1.10
CA TYR A 72 -18.90 -5.91 -0.36
C TYR A 72 -19.03 -4.54 -1.00
N LEU A 73 -18.39 -4.39 -2.16
CA LEU A 73 -18.51 -3.19 -3.00
C LEU A 73 -19.54 -3.44 -4.08
N ASP A 74 -20.49 -2.52 -4.23
CA ASP A 74 -21.39 -2.57 -5.38
C ASP A 74 -20.71 -2.09 -6.68
N GLU A 75 -21.50 -1.92 -7.74
CA GLU A 75 -21.03 -1.42 -9.02
C GLU A 75 -20.59 0.05 -8.95
N ARG A 76 -21.11 0.82 -7.98
CA ARG A 76 -20.82 2.23 -7.76
C ARG A 76 -19.63 2.43 -6.83
N GLY A 77 -19.14 1.37 -6.17
CA GLY A 77 -18.07 1.46 -5.16
C GLY A 77 -18.57 1.89 -3.78
N ASP A 78 -19.88 1.76 -3.53
CA ASP A 78 -20.46 1.91 -2.20
C ASP A 78 -20.28 0.61 -1.39
N HIS A 79 -20.07 0.76 -0.08
CA HIS A 79 -19.84 -0.36 0.83
C HIS A 79 -21.17 -0.84 1.39
N HIS A 80 -21.45 -2.13 1.25
CA HIS A 80 -22.63 -2.79 1.78
C HIS A 80 -22.24 -3.91 2.72
N THR A 81 -23.02 -4.12 3.78
CA THR A 81 -22.74 -5.15 4.78
C THR A 81 -23.74 -6.30 4.72
N ALA A 82 -23.26 -7.51 4.92
CA ALA A 82 -24.06 -8.72 5.05
C ALA A 82 -23.51 -9.61 6.19
N THR A 83 -24.37 -10.43 6.78
CA THR A 83 -23.98 -11.36 7.86
C THR A 83 -23.91 -12.82 7.40
N ARG A 84 -24.38 -13.12 6.18
CA ARG A 84 -24.29 -14.45 5.57
C ARG A 84 -23.84 -14.33 4.11
N VAL A 85 -23.11 -15.35 3.64
CA VAL A 85 -22.63 -15.43 2.24
C VAL A 85 -23.79 -15.38 1.23
N ALA A 86 -24.92 -16.01 1.56
CA ALA A 86 -26.11 -16.03 0.71
C ALA A 86 -26.73 -14.64 0.49
N ASP A 87 -26.55 -13.70 1.43
CA ASP A 87 -27.09 -12.33 1.33
C ASP A 87 -26.20 -11.43 0.43
N VAL A 88 -25.02 -11.90 0.00
CA VAL A 88 -24.15 -11.17 -0.92
C VAL A 88 -24.59 -11.39 -2.38
N PRO A 89 -24.95 -10.32 -3.12
CA PRO A 89 -25.33 -10.43 -4.53
C PRO A 89 -24.20 -11.04 -5.37
N ALA A 90 -24.56 -11.87 -6.35
CA ALA A 90 -23.58 -12.59 -7.18
C ALA A 90 -22.56 -11.66 -7.87
N CYS A 91 -22.99 -10.48 -8.32
CA CYS A 91 -22.11 -9.47 -8.93
C CYS A 91 -21.07 -8.87 -7.97
N CYS A 92 -21.28 -8.97 -6.65
CA CYS A 92 -20.44 -8.37 -5.62
C CYS A 92 -19.71 -9.41 -4.76
N ARG A 93 -19.71 -10.69 -5.16
CA ARG A 93 -19.09 -11.80 -4.41
C ARG A 93 -17.56 -11.81 -4.48
N ASN A 94 -16.96 -10.94 -5.28
CA ASN A 94 -15.52 -10.72 -5.31
C ASN A 94 -15.21 -9.26 -5.68
N PRO A 95 -14.43 -8.52 -4.88
CA PRO A 95 -13.88 -8.90 -3.56
C PRO A 95 -14.83 -8.59 -2.40
N VAL A 96 -14.87 -9.44 -1.37
CA VAL A 96 -15.68 -9.23 -0.13
C VAL A 96 -14.78 -9.18 1.08
N ARG A 97 -14.77 -8.06 1.82
CA ARG A 97 -14.09 -7.96 3.11
C ARG A 97 -14.79 -8.85 4.14
N VAL A 98 -14.02 -9.59 4.91
CA VAL A 98 -14.50 -10.50 5.95
C VAL A 98 -14.00 -10.02 7.30
N VAL A 99 -14.91 -9.88 8.25
CA VAL A 99 -14.60 -9.68 9.67
C VAL A 99 -15.31 -10.78 10.44
N VAL A 100 -14.57 -11.50 11.28
CA VAL A 100 -15.16 -12.46 12.22
C VAL A 100 -15.32 -11.75 13.54
N THR A 101 -16.54 -11.48 14.00
CA THR A 101 -16.77 -10.61 15.18
C THR A 101 -16.28 -11.22 16.50
N THR A 102 -16.00 -12.51 16.52
CA THR A 102 -15.39 -13.21 17.67
C THR A 102 -13.86 -13.12 17.70
N ARG A 103 -13.24 -12.51 16.68
CA ARG A 103 -11.79 -12.35 16.55
C ARG A 103 -11.44 -10.91 16.18
N ASP A 104 -10.44 -10.32 16.83
CA ASP A 104 -10.00 -8.95 16.47
C ASP A 104 -9.03 -8.93 15.27
N GLU A 105 -8.48 -10.10 14.92
CA GLU A 105 -7.58 -10.30 13.79
C GLU A 105 -8.23 -9.78 12.50
N GLY A 106 -7.77 -8.65 11.96
CA GLY A 106 -8.29 -8.07 10.71
C GLY A 106 -9.31 -6.93 10.85
N SER A 107 -9.82 -6.66 12.06
CA SER A 107 -10.75 -5.55 12.32
C SER A 107 -10.02 -4.23 12.57
N SER A 108 -9.01 -4.27 13.44
CA SER A 108 -8.26 -3.09 13.90
C SER A 108 -6.89 -2.94 13.23
N THR A 109 -6.55 -3.82 12.30
CA THR A 109 -5.24 -3.86 11.63
C THR A 109 -5.27 -3.20 10.24
N PRO A 110 -4.10 -2.77 9.71
CA PRO A 110 -4.01 -2.22 8.35
C PRO A 110 -4.23 -3.27 7.25
N LEU A 111 -4.28 -4.56 7.60
CA LEU A 111 -4.63 -5.67 6.72
C LEU A 111 -6.08 -6.10 6.99
N LEU A 112 -6.77 -6.47 5.92
CA LEU A 112 -8.13 -6.97 5.93
C LEU A 112 -8.14 -8.40 5.41
N TYR A 113 -9.04 -9.24 5.91
CA TYR A 113 -9.39 -10.46 5.19
C TYR A 113 -10.32 -10.11 4.04
N VAL A 114 -10.00 -10.60 2.84
CA VAL A 114 -10.83 -10.46 1.64
C VAL A 114 -11.05 -11.84 1.05
N ALA A 115 -12.31 -12.18 0.81
CA ALA A 115 -12.72 -13.45 0.26
C ALA A 115 -13.25 -13.30 -1.17
N ASP A 116 -12.99 -14.34 -1.96
CA ASP A 116 -13.76 -14.65 -3.16
C ASP A 116 -14.86 -15.64 -2.80
N LEU A 117 -16.11 -15.18 -2.88
CA LEU A 117 -17.31 -15.98 -2.61
C LEU A 117 -17.94 -16.51 -3.90
N THR A 118 -17.27 -16.37 -5.05
CA THR A 118 -17.83 -16.77 -6.35
C THR A 118 -17.88 -18.29 -6.48
N GLN A 119 -16.85 -18.97 -5.95
CA GLN A 119 -16.76 -20.42 -6.00
C GLN A 119 -16.24 -20.99 -4.68
N ALA A 120 -17.02 -21.91 -4.10
CA ALA A 120 -16.54 -22.74 -3.01
C ALA A 120 -15.54 -23.78 -3.55
N ARG A 121 -14.49 -24.05 -2.78
CA ARG A 121 -13.54 -25.14 -3.02
C ARG A 121 -14.22 -26.49 -2.78
N ALA A 122 -13.56 -27.58 -3.17
CA ALA A 122 -14.06 -28.94 -2.96
C ALA A 122 -14.39 -29.27 -1.49
N ASP A 123 -13.72 -28.63 -0.52
CA ASP A 123 -13.98 -28.78 0.92
C ASP A 123 -15.13 -27.88 1.46
N GLY A 124 -15.82 -27.14 0.58
CA GLY A 124 -16.86 -26.18 0.96
C GLY A 124 -16.34 -24.89 1.59
N THR A 125 -15.04 -24.60 1.42
CA THR A 125 -14.39 -23.36 1.90
C THR A 125 -14.26 -22.34 0.78
N PHE A 126 -14.32 -21.06 1.12
CA PHE A 126 -14.04 -19.97 0.21
C PHE A 126 -12.56 -19.58 0.23
N ALA A 127 -12.07 -19.03 -0.88
CA ALA A 127 -10.71 -18.51 -0.91
C ALA A 127 -10.66 -17.19 -0.14
N VAL A 128 -9.80 -17.12 0.89
CA VAL A 128 -9.56 -15.91 1.68
C VAL A 128 -8.09 -15.52 1.56
N ALA A 129 -7.84 -14.24 1.33
CA ALA A 129 -6.52 -13.65 1.29
C ALA A 129 -6.45 -12.41 2.21
N SER A 130 -5.25 -12.04 2.62
CA SER A 130 -5.00 -10.75 3.26
C SER A 130 -4.86 -9.66 2.19
N MET A 131 -5.44 -8.50 2.45
CA MET A 131 -5.33 -7.32 1.57
C MET A 131 -5.11 -6.07 2.43
N PRO A 132 -4.20 -5.15 2.03
CA PRO A 132 -4.10 -3.85 2.69
C PRO A 132 -5.40 -3.06 2.62
N ARG A 133 -5.79 -2.43 3.72
CA ARG A 133 -6.96 -1.53 3.79
C ARG A 133 -6.90 -0.44 2.72
N ALA A 134 -5.73 0.13 2.49
CA ALA A 134 -5.54 1.13 1.43
C ALA A 134 -5.89 0.59 0.03
N ARG A 135 -5.60 -0.69 -0.26
CA ARG A 135 -5.97 -1.30 -1.54
C ARG A 135 -7.49 -1.51 -1.64
N TRP A 136 -8.13 -1.89 -0.55
CA TRP A 136 -9.60 -1.99 -0.48
C TRP A 136 -10.28 -0.65 -0.79
N GLU A 137 -9.83 0.44 -0.14
CA GLU A 137 -10.37 1.78 -0.40
C GLU A 137 -10.10 2.24 -1.85
N ALA A 138 -8.94 1.89 -2.40
CA ALA A 138 -8.63 2.16 -3.81
C ALA A 138 -9.59 1.44 -4.76
N LEU A 139 -9.94 0.16 -4.51
CA LEU A 139 -10.92 -0.58 -5.30
C LEU A 139 -12.31 0.09 -5.28
N ALA A 140 -12.71 0.60 -4.11
CA ALA A 140 -13.94 1.36 -3.98
C ALA A 140 -13.87 2.70 -4.75
N GLY A 141 -12.73 3.38 -4.73
CA GLY A 141 -12.48 4.59 -5.51
C GLY A 141 -12.50 4.36 -7.03
N GLU A 142 -11.85 3.29 -7.51
CA GLU A 142 -11.83 2.90 -8.93
C GLU A 142 -13.25 2.66 -9.48
N LYS A 143 -14.14 2.08 -8.66
CA LYS A 143 -15.56 1.87 -9.01
C LYS A 143 -16.39 3.15 -9.02
N ARG A 144 -16.05 4.13 -8.17
CA ARG A 144 -16.73 5.45 -8.14
C ARG A 144 -16.33 6.35 -9.31
N SER A 145 -15.13 6.15 -9.86
CA SER A 145 -14.61 6.92 -10.99
C SER A 145 -14.39 6.03 -12.23
N PRO A 146 -15.45 5.43 -12.81
CA PRO A 146 -15.31 4.68 -14.05
C PRO A 146 -15.12 5.67 -15.22
N GLY A 147 -13.87 6.10 -15.45
CA GLY A 147 -13.49 6.89 -16.64
C GLY A 147 -12.96 8.30 -16.36
N ALA A 148 -11.91 8.44 -15.57
CA ALA A 148 -10.99 9.58 -15.69
C ALA A 148 -9.96 9.32 -16.81
#